data_AF-A0A2G6TEB6-F1
#
_entry.id   AF-A0A2G6TEB6-F1
#
_cell.length_a   1.000
_cell.length_b   1.000
_cell.length_c   1.000
_cell.angle_alpha   90.00
_cell.angle_beta   90.00
_cell.angle_gamma   90.00
#
_symmetry.space_group_name_H-M   'P 1'
#
loop_
_entity.id
_entity.type
_entity.pdbx_description
1 polymer ?
#
loop_
_entity_poly.entity_id
_entity_poly.type
_entity_poly.pdbx_seq_one_letter_code
_entity_poly.pdbx_strand_id
1 'polypeptide(L)'
;MTMSFYKITIIVLSFLLFSACKDKSKSVTDENNSKEVLIDLTNKKDESIEGLYKTEPDPNSTDECEISLEIAKIKSDYVYFLKTKLRKVKGKATFSTNESGEKYIVLEGIKWDDYEGDISNEDETDSISDSKEALEIPVGIDASYVKDTITIQNYGNAMNSYTKISECGRKYIQLIKK
;
A
#
# COMPACT_ATOMS: atom_id res chain seq x y z
N MET A 1 -44.54 -29.17 32.20
CA MET A 1 -43.43 -30.13 32.23
C MET A 1 -42.14 -29.33 32.35
N THR A 2 -41.67 -29.16 33.58
CA THR A 2 -40.50 -28.32 33.94
C THR A 2 -39.46 -29.23 34.58
N MET A 3 -38.25 -29.25 34.03
CA MET A 3 -37.05 -29.89 34.59
C MET A 3 -35.88 -29.02 34.13
N SER A 4 -35.36 -28.11 34.96
CA SER A 4 -34.50 -28.28 36.15
C SER A 4 -33.01 -28.22 35.81
N PHE A 5 -32.38 -27.28 36.52
CA PHE A 5 -30.99 -26.86 36.62
C PHE A 5 -29.97 -27.99 36.83
N TYR A 6 -28.73 -27.76 36.37
CA TYR A 6 -27.56 -28.22 37.10
C TYR A 6 -26.43 -27.17 37.07
N LYS A 7 -26.13 -26.64 38.26
CA LYS A 7 -24.95 -25.84 38.57
C LYS A 7 -23.83 -26.81 38.97
N ILE A 8 -22.61 -26.63 38.46
CA ILE A 8 -21.42 -27.26 39.04
C ILE A 8 -20.44 -26.16 39.40
N THR A 9 -20.48 -25.78 40.66
CA THR A 9 -19.44 -25.07 41.39
C THR A 9 -18.46 -26.11 41.96
N ILE A 10 -17.17 -25.97 41.67
CA ILE A 10 -16.10 -26.63 42.43
C ILE A 10 -15.22 -25.53 43.02
N ILE A 11 -15.19 -25.50 44.35
CA ILE A 11 -14.35 -24.68 45.21
C ILE A 11 -13.24 -25.60 45.73
N VAL A 12 -12.05 -25.05 45.99
CA VAL A 12 -11.21 -25.22 47.21
C VAL A 12 -9.70 -25.26 46.88
N LEU A 13 -9.06 -24.12 47.16
CA LEU A 13 -7.99 -23.93 48.17
C LEU A 13 -6.67 -24.71 47.99
N SER A 14 -5.52 -24.02 47.93
CA SER A 14 -4.78 -23.54 49.11
C SER A 14 -3.32 -23.22 48.78
N PHE A 15 -2.86 -22.05 49.24
CA PHE A 15 -1.52 -21.66 49.69
C PHE A 15 -0.26 -22.10 48.92
N LEU A 16 0.56 -21.12 48.56
CA LEU A 16 1.92 -21.01 49.10
C LEU A 16 2.44 -19.57 49.01
N LEU A 17 2.69 -18.99 50.17
CA LEU A 17 3.43 -17.75 50.39
C LEU A 17 4.91 -17.99 50.08
N PHE A 18 5.51 -17.16 49.24
CA PHE A 18 6.92 -16.81 49.39
C PHE A 18 7.06 -15.29 49.23
N SER A 19 7.19 -14.63 50.38
CA SER A 19 7.89 -13.35 50.47
C SER A 19 9.34 -13.55 50.05
N ALA A 20 9.79 -12.77 49.07
CA ALA A 20 11.20 -12.48 48.90
C ALA A 20 11.35 -10.99 48.55
N CYS A 21 11.74 -10.21 49.54
CA CYS A 21 12.31 -8.89 49.34
C CYS A 21 13.57 -9.04 48.48
N LYS A 22 13.64 -8.33 47.36
CA LYS A 22 14.91 -8.03 46.68
C LYS A 22 15.24 -6.57 46.97
N ASP A 23 16.15 -6.37 47.92
CA ASP A 23 16.90 -5.12 48.00
C ASP A 23 17.67 -4.93 46.70
N LYS A 24 17.45 -3.79 46.04
CA LYS A 24 18.34 -3.32 44.97
C LYS A 24 18.53 -1.81 45.05
N SER A 25 19.70 -1.46 45.61
CA SER A 25 20.56 -0.32 45.27
C SER A 25 19.92 1.05 45.04
N LYS A 26 20.20 1.98 45.97
CA LYS A 26 20.20 3.42 45.70
C LYS A 26 21.12 3.73 44.51
N SER A 27 20.60 4.42 43.51
CA SER A 27 21.36 5.25 42.57
C SER A 27 20.48 6.42 42.13
N VAL A 28 20.86 7.60 42.64
CA VAL A 28 20.79 8.94 42.06
C VAL A 28 19.51 9.38 41.32
N THR A 29 18.85 10.35 41.96
CA THR A 29 18.05 11.47 41.44
C THR A 29 18.13 11.72 39.94
N ASP A 30 16.97 11.78 39.27
CA ASP A 30 16.61 12.94 38.45
C ASP A 30 15.09 13.15 38.47
N GLU A 31 14.73 14.37 38.79
CA GLU A 31 13.40 14.93 38.97
C GLU A 31 12.88 15.45 37.62
N ASN A 32 11.56 15.31 37.40
CA ASN A 32 10.71 16.17 36.57
C ASN A 32 11.02 16.28 35.06
N ASN A 33 10.22 15.58 34.23
CA ASN A 33 9.13 16.25 33.51
C ASN A 33 8.16 15.22 32.92
N SER A 34 6.98 15.09 33.54
CA SER A 34 5.83 14.46 32.91
C SER A 34 5.31 15.40 31.83
N LYS A 35 5.74 15.19 30.58
CA LYS A 35 4.93 15.58 29.42
C LYS A 35 4.14 14.35 29.00
N GLU A 36 2.96 14.23 29.61
CA GLU A 36 1.85 13.50 29.02
C GLU A 36 1.59 14.14 27.65
N VAL A 37 2.16 13.55 26.60
CA VAL A 37 1.75 13.83 25.22
C VAL A 37 0.38 13.21 25.11
N LEU A 38 -0.62 14.05 25.36
CA LEU A 38 -2.02 13.76 25.07
C LEU A 38 -2.11 13.60 23.56
N ILE A 39 -1.95 12.35 23.10
CA ILE A 39 -2.24 11.96 21.73
C ILE A 39 -3.73 12.23 21.57
N ASP A 40 -4.02 13.30 20.84
CA ASP A 40 -5.32 13.66 20.34
C ASP A 40 -5.86 12.49 19.51
N LEU A 41 -6.56 11.58 20.19
CA LEU A 41 -7.29 10.45 19.62
C LEU A 41 -8.63 10.89 19.02
N THR A 42 -8.89 12.19 18.96
CA THR A 42 -10.13 12.75 18.43
C THR A 42 -9.92 13.24 17.00
N ASN A 43 -9.91 12.27 16.09
CA ASN A 43 -10.51 12.28 14.74
C ASN A 43 -9.77 11.30 13.84
N LYS A 44 -9.85 9.99 14.15
CA LYS A 44 -9.58 8.96 13.16
C LYS A 44 -10.75 9.00 12.17
N LYS A 45 -10.74 9.98 11.26
CA LYS A 45 -11.55 9.96 10.04
C LYS A 45 -11.26 8.61 9.42
N ASP A 46 -12.25 7.74 9.32
CA ASP A 46 -12.09 6.47 8.63
C ASP A 46 -11.49 6.78 7.26
N GLU A 47 -10.24 6.38 7.08
CA GLU A 47 -9.47 6.66 5.88
C GLU A 47 -10.03 5.79 4.75
N SER A 48 -11.09 6.30 4.13
CA SER A 48 -11.75 5.70 2.98
C SER A 48 -10.91 5.94 1.73
N ILE A 49 -10.73 4.90 0.91
CA ILE A 49 -9.95 5.00 -0.34
C ILE A 49 -10.84 5.48 -1.50
N GLU A 50 -12.17 5.41 -1.34
CA GLU A 50 -13.10 5.88 -2.34
C GLU A 50 -12.92 7.37 -2.62
N GLY A 51 -12.98 7.76 -3.89
CA GLY A 51 -12.86 9.16 -4.29
C GLY A 51 -12.25 9.32 -5.67
N LEU A 52 -12.14 10.60 -6.07
CA LEU A 52 -11.52 11.01 -7.31
C LEU A 52 -10.10 11.49 -7.03
N TYR A 53 -9.14 10.87 -7.69
CA TYR A 53 -7.72 11.22 -7.63
C TYR A 53 -7.28 11.82 -8.95
N LYS A 54 -6.41 12.83 -8.89
CA LYS A 54 -5.86 13.49 -10.08
C LYS A 54 -4.38 13.79 -9.93
N THR A 55 -3.66 13.77 -11.05
CA THR A 55 -2.33 14.36 -11.11
C THR A 55 -2.42 15.87 -10.99
N GLU A 56 -1.37 16.48 -10.44
CA GLU A 56 -1.20 17.93 -10.46
C GLU A 56 -0.19 18.34 -11.54
N PRO A 57 -0.34 19.55 -12.13
CA PRO A 57 0.65 20.09 -13.04
C PRO A 57 2.03 20.14 -12.36
N ASP A 58 3.07 19.75 -13.09
CA ASP A 58 4.45 19.93 -12.63
C ASP A 58 4.95 21.25 -13.25
N PRO A 59 5.26 22.28 -12.44
CA PRO A 59 5.70 23.56 -12.98
C PRO A 59 7.08 23.48 -13.66
N ASN A 60 7.84 22.40 -13.43
CA ASN A 60 9.19 22.22 -13.97
C ASN A 60 9.24 21.29 -15.18
N SER A 61 8.10 20.71 -15.59
CA SER A 61 8.02 19.86 -16.76
C SER A 61 6.99 20.38 -17.76
N THR A 62 7.33 20.24 -19.04
CA THR A 62 6.38 20.49 -20.14
C THR A 62 5.56 19.25 -20.49
N ASP A 63 5.85 18.12 -19.84
CA ASP A 63 5.11 16.88 -20.04
C ASP A 63 3.74 17.00 -19.40
N GLU A 64 2.73 17.08 -20.26
CA GLU A 64 1.32 17.08 -19.88
C GLU A 64 0.92 15.68 -19.38
N CYS A 65 1.13 15.42 -18.10
CA CYS A 65 0.64 14.21 -17.43
C CYS A 65 -0.70 14.49 -16.74
N GLU A 66 -1.79 14.44 -17.51
CA GLU A 66 -3.16 14.50 -16.99
C GLU A 66 -3.74 13.09 -16.84
N ILE A 67 -3.85 12.63 -15.59
CA ILE A 67 -4.45 11.35 -15.25
C ILE A 67 -5.48 11.57 -14.15
N SER A 68 -6.65 10.96 -14.31
CA SER A 68 -7.66 10.86 -13.26
C SER A 68 -7.99 9.41 -12.97
N LEU A 69 -8.11 9.08 -11.69
CA LEU A 69 -8.50 7.77 -11.21
C LEU A 69 -9.67 7.95 -10.25
N GLU A 70 -10.82 7.37 -10.57
CA GLU A 70 -11.95 7.30 -9.67
C GLU A 70 -11.99 5.90 -9.06
N ILE A 71 -12.06 5.80 -7.73
CA ILE A 71 -12.25 4.55 -7.01
C ILE A 71 -13.60 4.60 -6.30
N ALA A 72 -14.42 3.58 -6.52
CA ALA A 72 -15.72 3.45 -5.91
C ALA A 72 -15.88 2.05 -5.31
N LYS A 73 -16.66 1.96 -4.22
CA LYS A 73 -17.02 0.69 -3.61
C LYS A 73 -18.40 0.26 -4.12
N ILE A 74 -18.47 -0.91 -4.75
CA ILE A 74 -19.72 -1.52 -5.18
C ILE A 74 -19.90 -2.81 -4.38
N LYS A 75 -20.88 -2.81 -3.47
CA LYS A 75 -21.08 -3.87 -2.46
C LYS A 75 -19.83 -4.03 -1.59
N SER A 76 -19.09 -5.12 -1.75
CA SER A 76 -17.85 -5.44 -1.02
C SER A 76 -16.58 -5.14 -1.81
N ASP A 77 -16.67 -4.97 -3.12
CA ASP A 77 -15.51 -4.82 -4.00
C ASP A 77 -15.24 -3.37 -4.35
N TYR A 78 -13.97 -3.02 -4.50
CA TYR A 78 -13.58 -1.75 -5.09
C TYR A 78 -13.43 -1.90 -6.60
N VAL A 79 -14.00 -0.96 -7.32
CA VAL A 79 -13.83 -0.80 -8.77
C VAL A 79 -13.18 0.54 -9.02
N TYR A 80 -12.49 0.64 -10.15
CA TYR A 80 -11.89 1.90 -10.57
C TYR A 80 -12.28 2.29 -11.99
N PHE A 81 -12.15 3.58 -12.27
CA PHE A 81 -12.16 4.13 -13.61
C PHE A 81 -10.94 5.05 -13.79
N LEU A 82 -9.99 4.59 -14.60
CA LEU A 82 -8.81 5.35 -14.99
C LEU A 82 -9.09 6.07 -16.31
N LYS A 83 -8.73 7.34 -16.38
CA LYS A 83 -8.73 8.13 -17.62
C LYS A 83 -7.38 8.82 -17.76
N THR A 84 -6.77 8.62 -18.91
CA THR A 84 -5.55 9.31 -19.36
C THR A 84 -5.85 10.08 -20.64
N LYS A 85 -4.82 10.65 -21.27
CA LYS A 85 -4.90 11.24 -22.60
C LYS A 85 -5.29 10.24 -23.69
N LEU A 86 -4.83 8.99 -23.58
CA LEU A 86 -4.99 7.98 -24.63
C LEU A 86 -6.08 6.95 -24.34
N ARG A 87 -6.36 6.64 -23.07
CA ARG A 87 -7.22 5.52 -22.71
C ARG A 87 -8.15 5.82 -21.55
N LYS A 88 -9.21 5.01 -21.52
CA LYS A 88 -10.21 4.95 -20.46
C LYS A 88 -10.38 3.48 -20.09
N VAL A 89 -10.02 3.11 -18.87
CA VAL A 89 -10.00 1.72 -18.41
C VAL A 89 -10.83 1.60 -17.15
N LYS A 90 -11.66 0.57 -17.08
CA LYS A 90 -12.40 0.18 -15.87
C LYS A 90 -11.91 -1.18 -15.43
N GLY A 91 -11.80 -1.38 -14.13
CA GLY A 91 -11.39 -2.66 -13.58
C GLY A 91 -11.66 -2.76 -12.09
N LYS A 92 -11.16 -3.84 -11.51
CA LYS A 92 -11.17 -4.06 -10.06
C LYS A 92 -9.95 -3.39 -9.43
N ALA A 93 -10.14 -2.78 -8.28
CA ALA A 93 -9.06 -2.32 -7.42
C ALA A 93 -8.97 -3.27 -6.22
N THR A 94 -7.80 -3.86 -6.00
CA THR A 94 -7.54 -4.71 -4.85
C THR A 94 -6.62 -3.99 -3.88
N PHE A 95 -7.03 -3.91 -2.62
CA PHE A 95 -6.31 -3.21 -1.56
C PHE A 95 -5.67 -4.21 -0.60
N SER A 96 -4.42 -3.95 -0.22
CA SER A 96 -3.72 -4.74 0.79
C SER A 96 -2.92 -3.83 1.72
N THR A 97 -2.67 -4.33 2.93
CA THR A 97 -1.76 -3.72 3.90
C THR A 97 -0.71 -4.76 4.23
N ASN A 98 0.57 -4.41 4.17
CA ASN A 98 1.63 -5.31 4.56
C ASN A 98 1.83 -5.32 6.09
N GLU A 99 2.75 -6.16 6.57
CA GLU A 99 3.07 -6.30 8.00
C GLU A 99 3.58 -4.99 8.64
N SER A 100 4.21 -4.13 7.85
CA SER A 100 4.70 -2.81 8.28
C SER A 100 3.61 -1.73 8.33
N GLY A 101 2.37 -2.06 7.91
CA GLY A 101 1.26 -1.11 7.86
C GLY A 101 1.23 -0.27 6.59
N GLU A 102 2.11 -0.52 5.63
CA GLU A 102 2.12 0.14 4.33
C GLU A 102 0.97 -0.39 3.49
N LYS A 103 0.29 0.52 2.79
CA LYS A 103 -0.92 0.24 2.05
C LYS A 103 -0.63 0.25 0.56
N TYR A 104 -1.18 -0.73 -0.14
CA TYR A 104 -0.99 -0.93 -1.57
C TYR A 104 -2.34 -1.09 -2.28
N ILE A 105 -2.38 -0.63 -3.52
CA ILE A 105 -3.52 -0.79 -4.43
C ILE A 105 -3.00 -1.46 -5.69
N VAL A 106 -3.72 -2.48 -6.15
CA VAL A 106 -3.52 -3.09 -7.47
C VAL A 106 -4.71 -2.74 -8.35
N LEU A 107 -4.46 -2.02 -9.45
CA LEU A 107 -5.44 -1.70 -10.49
C LEU A 107 -5.38 -2.78 -11.57
N GLU A 108 -6.29 -3.76 -11.50
CA GLU A 108 -6.28 -4.92 -12.38
C GLU A 108 -6.70 -4.55 -13.82
N GLY A 109 -6.13 -5.23 -14.82
CA GLY A 109 -6.57 -5.13 -16.22
C GLY A 109 -5.94 -4.00 -17.06
N ILE A 110 -4.92 -3.30 -16.54
CA ILE A 110 -4.17 -2.31 -17.31
C ILE A 110 -2.88 -2.95 -17.84
N LYS A 111 -2.80 -3.15 -19.15
CA LYS A 111 -1.56 -3.59 -19.80
C LYS A 111 -0.52 -2.46 -19.76
N TRP A 112 0.71 -2.78 -19.42
CA TRP A 112 1.81 -1.82 -19.52
C TRP A 112 2.08 -1.48 -20.99
N ASP A 113 2.69 -0.32 -21.24
CA ASP A 113 2.97 0.11 -22.61
C ASP A 113 4.29 -0.46 -23.12
N ASP A 114 5.24 -0.69 -22.22
CA ASP A 114 6.53 -1.26 -22.56
C ASP A 114 7.09 -2.13 -21.42
N TYR A 115 7.79 -3.21 -21.79
CA TYR A 115 8.44 -4.14 -20.87
C TYR A 115 9.53 -4.92 -21.60
N GLU A 116 10.79 -4.62 -21.26
CA GLU A 116 11.97 -5.29 -21.82
C GLU A 116 12.51 -6.38 -20.88
N GLY A 117 11.94 -6.51 -19.66
CA GLY A 117 12.33 -7.53 -18.70
C GLY A 117 13.63 -7.23 -17.95
N ASP A 118 14.10 -8.23 -17.19
CA ASP A 118 15.38 -8.18 -16.49
C ASP A 118 16.52 -8.49 -17.47
N ILE A 119 17.29 -7.47 -17.81
CA ILE A 119 18.43 -7.55 -18.74
C ILE A 119 19.78 -7.65 -18.02
N SER A 120 19.77 -7.93 -16.71
CA SER A 120 20.99 -7.97 -15.88
C SER A 120 22.01 -9.04 -16.29
N ASN A 121 21.61 -10.03 -17.09
CA ASN A 121 22.46 -11.14 -17.54
C ASN A 121 22.63 -11.21 -19.07
N GLU A 122 22.32 -10.14 -19.82
CA GLU A 122 22.63 -10.12 -21.27
C GLU A 122 24.14 -9.90 -21.46
N ASP A 123 24.88 -10.98 -21.72
CA ASP A 123 26.30 -10.93 -22.09
C ASP A 123 26.47 -10.29 -23.48
N GLU A 124 27.45 -9.39 -23.65
CA GLU A 124 27.72 -8.64 -24.89
C GLU A 124 28.09 -9.51 -26.12
N THR A 125 28.11 -10.84 -25.99
CA THR A 125 28.51 -11.79 -27.04
C THR A 125 27.37 -12.53 -27.74
N ASP A 126 26.11 -12.37 -27.33
CA ASP A 126 24.96 -13.02 -27.99
C ASP A 126 24.44 -12.19 -29.18
N SER A 127 25.34 -11.95 -30.13
CA SER A 127 24.94 -11.65 -31.49
C SER A 127 24.43 -12.96 -32.12
N ILE A 128 23.10 -13.07 -32.25
CA ILE A 128 22.32 -14.13 -32.90
C ILE A 128 21.72 -15.16 -31.91
N SER A 129 20.50 -14.89 -31.47
CA SER A 129 19.46 -15.90 -31.56
C SER A 129 18.16 -15.22 -32.01
N ASP A 130 17.63 -15.65 -33.16
CA ASP A 130 16.35 -15.23 -33.74
C ASP A 130 15.13 -15.71 -32.92
N SER A 131 15.27 -15.73 -31.60
CA SER A 131 14.21 -16.06 -30.65
C SER A 131 14.35 -15.21 -29.39
N LYS A 132 14.26 -13.88 -29.53
CA LYS A 132 13.62 -13.09 -28.47
C LYS A 132 12.18 -13.59 -28.41
N GLU A 133 11.91 -14.60 -27.58
CA GLU A 133 10.52 -14.92 -27.23
C GLU A 133 9.86 -13.60 -26.84
N ALA A 134 8.75 -13.27 -27.49
CA ALA A 134 8.07 -12.00 -27.24
C ALA A 134 7.67 -11.98 -25.76
N LEU A 135 8.36 -11.18 -24.96
CA LEU A 135 8.10 -11.08 -23.53
C LEU A 135 6.63 -10.72 -23.31
N GLU A 136 5.97 -11.48 -22.44
CA GLU A 136 4.60 -11.19 -22.08
C GLU A 136 4.56 -9.89 -21.27
N ILE A 137 3.92 -8.87 -21.85
CA ILE A 137 3.77 -7.57 -21.19
C ILE A 137 2.84 -7.74 -19.97
N PRO A 138 3.27 -7.31 -18.77
CA PRO A 138 2.46 -7.41 -17.56
C PRO A 138 1.11 -6.70 -17.63
N VAL A 139 0.15 -7.23 -16.87
CA VAL A 139 -1.20 -6.68 -16.74
C VAL A 139 -1.51 -6.39 -15.28
N GLY A 140 -1.90 -5.16 -15.01
CA GLY A 140 -2.17 -4.62 -13.69
C GLY A 140 -1.13 -3.58 -13.27
N ILE A 141 -1.56 -2.55 -12.55
CA ILE A 141 -0.66 -1.52 -12.02
C ILE A 141 -0.72 -1.56 -10.49
N ASP A 142 0.41 -1.87 -9.87
CA ASP A 142 0.66 -1.65 -8.45
C ASP A 142 0.92 -0.18 -8.15
N ALA A 143 0.43 0.26 -6.98
CA ALA A 143 0.62 1.58 -6.45
C ALA A 143 0.67 1.56 -4.92
N SER A 144 1.44 2.47 -4.34
CA SER A 144 1.39 2.72 -2.89
C SER A 144 0.30 3.74 -2.56
N TYR A 145 -0.29 3.63 -1.37
CA TYR A 145 -1.31 4.54 -0.87
C TYR A 145 -0.93 5.12 0.49
N VAL A 146 -0.77 6.44 0.56
CA VAL A 146 -0.41 7.15 1.79
C VAL A 146 -1.14 8.48 1.85
N LYS A 147 -1.93 8.72 2.91
CA LYS A 147 -2.58 10.01 3.21
C LYS A 147 -3.25 10.61 1.97
N ASP A 148 -4.22 9.89 1.42
CA ASP A 148 -4.99 10.32 0.24
C ASP A 148 -4.17 10.47 -1.08
N THR A 149 -2.94 9.94 -1.13
CA THR A 149 -2.09 9.95 -2.31
C THR A 149 -1.83 8.54 -2.81
N ILE A 150 -2.10 8.29 -4.09
CA ILE A 150 -1.76 7.07 -4.80
C ILE A 150 -0.49 7.35 -5.61
N THR A 151 0.56 6.57 -5.41
CA THR A 151 1.82 6.72 -6.15
C THR A 151 2.11 5.48 -7.00
N ILE A 152 2.20 5.68 -8.31
CA ILE A 152 2.57 4.63 -9.27
C ILE A 152 4.02 4.88 -9.69
N GLN A 153 4.89 3.86 -9.58
CA GLN A 153 6.16 3.88 -10.29
C GLN A 153 5.91 3.54 -11.76
N ASN A 154 6.12 4.51 -12.63
CA ASN A 154 5.80 4.39 -14.05
C ASN A 154 6.96 3.81 -14.88
N TYR A 155 8.19 4.18 -14.52
CA TYR A 155 9.40 3.75 -15.22
C TYR A 155 10.27 2.84 -14.36
N GLY A 156 10.81 1.84 -15.04
CA GLY A 156 11.87 0.98 -14.54
C GLY A 156 13.24 1.65 -14.43
N ASN A 157 14.28 0.84 -14.34
CA ASN A 157 15.67 1.28 -14.35
C ASN A 157 16.41 0.57 -15.50
N ALA A 158 17.71 0.85 -15.67
CA ALA A 158 18.50 0.29 -16.77
C ALA A 158 18.64 -1.25 -16.72
N MET A 159 18.39 -1.90 -15.59
CA MET A 159 18.46 -3.36 -15.46
C MET A 159 17.09 -4.03 -15.58
N ASN A 160 16.01 -3.28 -15.36
CA ASN A 160 14.63 -3.73 -15.53
C ASN A 160 13.83 -2.58 -16.16
N SER A 161 13.82 -2.56 -17.49
CA SER A 161 13.28 -1.48 -18.29
C SER A 161 11.80 -1.74 -18.58
N TYR A 162 10.95 -0.78 -18.19
CA TYR A 162 9.52 -0.83 -18.39
C TYR A 162 8.89 0.56 -18.37
N THR A 163 7.72 0.65 -18.99
CA THR A 163 6.85 1.83 -18.95
C THR A 163 5.40 1.39 -18.75
N LYS A 164 4.78 1.77 -17.62
CA LYS A 164 3.38 1.39 -17.35
C LYS A 164 2.39 2.25 -18.14
N ILE A 165 2.60 3.56 -18.18
CA ILE A 165 1.75 4.58 -18.82
C ILE A 165 2.66 5.57 -19.59
N SER A 166 2.89 5.30 -20.86
CA SER A 166 3.79 6.05 -21.75
C SER A 166 3.28 7.46 -22.05
N GLU A 167 1.95 7.67 -21.98
CA GLU A 167 1.35 9.00 -22.11
C GLU A 167 1.57 9.91 -20.89
N CYS A 168 2.34 9.46 -19.89
CA CYS A 168 2.80 10.31 -18.80
C CYS A 168 4.32 10.14 -18.60
N GLY A 169 5.10 11.17 -18.97
CA GLY A 169 6.57 11.17 -18.89
C GLY A 169 7.18 11.15 -17.49
N ARG A 170 6.38 10.99 -16.42
CA ARG A 170 6.87 11.05 -15.04
C ARG A 170 7.30 9.68 -14.54
N LYS A 171 8.47 9.59 -13.89
CA LYS A 171 8.93 8.37 -13.19
C LYS A 171 7.99 7.91 -12.09
N TYR A 172 7.45 8.87 -11.32
CA TYR A 172 6.45 8.62 -10.31
C TYR A 172 5.21 9.44 -10.63
N ILE A 173 4.08 8.75 -10.79
CA ILE A 173 2.78 9.39 -11.01
C ILE A 173 2.11 9.47 -9.65
N GLN A 174 1.99 10.69 -9.14
CA GLN A 174 1.26 10.97 -7.91
C GLN A 174 -0.16 11.43 -8.25
N LEU A 175 -1.13 10.69 -7.74
CA LEU A 175 -2.56 10.90 -7.89
C LEU A 175 -3.09 11.32 -6.51
N ILE A 176 -3.46 12.59 -6.37
CA ILE A 176 -3.90 13.18 -5.10
C ILE A 176 -5.42 13.23 -5.10
N LYS A 177 -6.03 12.76 -4.01
CA LYS A 177 -7.48 12.81 -3.81
C LYS A 177 -7.99 14.25 -3.81
N LYS A 178 -9.14 14.49 -4.43
CA LYS A 178 -9.81 15.78 -4.50
C LYS A 178 -11.02 15.87 -3.58
#